data_AF-A0A960J707-F1
#
_entry.id   AF-A0A960J707-F1
#
_cell.length_a   1.000
_cell.length_b   1.000
_cell.length_c   1.000
_cell.angle_alpha   90.00
_cell.angle_beta   90.00
_cell.angle_gamma   90.00
#
_symmetry.space_group_name_H-M   'P 1'
#
loop_
_entity.id
_entity.type
_entity.pdbx_description
1 polymer ?
#
loop_
_entity_poly.entity_id
_entity_poly.type
_entity_poly.pdbx_seq_one_letter_code
_entity_poly.pdbx_strand_id
1 'polypeptide(L)'
;DVITRSLDNQAITANGGGCITASTIGFATGTGTTGGYVANGQNCLSPAPIGVIPPEDPYASLTEPNPSDYTKQANNRTNIGGGDVVTLQPGYYKGGIKITGGDVTFSPGLYIVDGMDVSGGYVHGDGVTIYNTGGGLKNITFNGNTHSELTATNDASSPYNNILFFNSRNASCGNPCDGKINGTSQSTFEGVMYFPTVELDYAGTEDQSAFAQIIADTIRFTGNAVVEQDWDAGSGRTPTVTRVSFTE
;
A
#
# COMPACT_ATOMS: atom_id res chain seq x y z
N ASP A 1 0.35 12.83 8.66
CA ASP A 1 -0.84 13.55 8.13
C ASP A 1 -1.84 12.60 7.49
N VAL A 2 -3.13 12.98 7.50
CA VAL A 2 -4.20 12.38 6.68
C VAL A 2 -4.78 13.48 5.80
N ILE A 3 -4.64 13.38 4.48
CA ILE A 3 -5.06 14.44 3.55
C ILE A 3 -5.84 13.83 2.39
N THR A 4 -7.08 14.23 2.18
CA THR A 4 -7.86 13.85 1.00
C THR A 4 -7.87 14.94 -0.06
N ARG A 5 -7.80 14.53 -1.34
CA ARG A 5 -8.06 15.40 -2.49
C ARG A 5 -9.54 15.56 -2.81
N SER A 6 -10.40 14.77 -2.17
CA SER A 6 -11.78 14.72 -2.56
C SER A 6 -12.59 15.94 -2.13
N LEU A 7 -13.43 16.40 -3.06
CA LEU A 7 -14.42 17.45 -2.86
C LEU A 7 -15.78 16.91 -2.41
N ASP A 8 -15.91 15.59 -2.20
CA ASP A 8 -17.11 14.98 -1.65
C ASP A 8 -17.40 15.53 -0.23
N ASN A 9 -18.68 15.69 0.11
CA ASN A 9 -19.07 16.15 1.44
C ASN A 9 -18.84 15.08 2.54
N GLN A 10 -18.45 13.86 2.17
CA GLN A 10 -18.02 12.77 3.07
C GLN A 10 -16.62 12.23 2.72
N ALA A 11 -15.75 13.09 2.20
CA ALA A 11 -14.36 12.76 1.81
C ALA A 11 -13.52 12.14 2.94
N ILE A 12 -13.88 12.37 4.21
CA ILE A 12 -13.34 11.64 5.37
C ILE A 12 -14.53 11.12 6.18
N THR A 13 -14.59 9.81 6.38
CA THR A 13 -15.67 9.19 7.15
C THR A 13 -15.13 8.35 8.31
N ALA A 14 -15.59 8.62 9.53
CA ALA A 14 -15.37 7.80 10.72
C ALA A 14 -16.70 7.24 11.23
N ASN A 15 -16.83 5.92 11.31
CA ASN A 15 -18.06 5.21 11.70
C ASN A 15 -17.82 4.25 12.87
N GLY A 16 -18.89 3.89 13.60
CA GLY A 16 -18.90 2.72 14.48
C GLY A 16 -17.98 2.78 15.71
N GLY A 17 -17.55 3.98 16.11
CA GLY A 17 -16.60 4.20 17.22
C GLY A 17 -15.13 4.24 16.81
N GLY A 18 -14.80 4.14 15.52
CA GLY A 18 -13.44 4.30 15.02
C GLY A 18 -12.92 5.73 15.15
N CYS A 19 -11.64 5.86 15.52
CA CYS A 19 -10.97 7.14 15.74
C CYS A 19 -9.81 7.34 14.77
N ILE A 20 -9.62 8.58 14.31
CA ILE A 20 -8.46 8.96 13.50
C ILE A 20 -7.67 9.97 14.30
N THR A 21 -6.43 9.62 14.63
CA THR A 21 -5.47 10.53 15.27
C THR A 21 -4.29 10.74 14.35
N ALA A 22 -3.97 12.00 14.04
CA ALA A 22 -2.85 12.37 13.18
C ALA A 22 -2.30 13.74 13.56
N SER A 23 -1.14 14.13 13.04
CA SER A 23 -0.63 15.50 13.21
C SER A 23 -1.50 16.54 12.50
N THR A 24 -2.13 16.16 11.39
CA THR A 24 -3.05 16.98 10.61
C THR A 24 -4.06 16.08 9.92
N ILE A 25 -5.33 16.49 9.92
CA ILE A 25 -6.41 15.89 9.14
C ILE A 25 -6.95 16.98 8.21
N GLY A 26 -6.86 16.77 6.90
CA GLY A 26 -7.19 17.78 5.89
C GLY A 26 -8.10 17.25 4.79
N PHE A 27 -9.09 18.05 4.38
CA PHE A 27 -9.93 17.78 3.21
C PHE A 27 -9.82 18.90 2.17
N ALA A 28 -10.08 18.57 0.91
CA ALA A 28 -9.89 19.51 -0.18
C ALA A 28 -10.87 20.68 -0.13
N THR A 29 -10.36 21.87 -0.44
CA THR A 29 -11.15 23.09 -0.66
C THR A 29 -10.97 23.55 -2.11
N GLY A 30 -12.07 23.74 -2.83
CA GLY A 30 -12.09 24.21 -4.21
C GLY A 30 -12.69 25.60 -4.37
N THR A 31 -12.69 26.15 -5.58
CA THR A 31 -13.35 27.43 -5.91
C THR A 31 -14.87 27.26 -5.94
N GLY A 32 -15.50 27.26 -4.77
CA GLY A 32 -16.96 27.30 -4.61
C GLY A 32 -17.60 26.02 -4.05
N THR A 33 -16.84 24.94 -3.88
CA THR A 33 -17.25 23.71 -3.20
C THR A 33 -16.19 23.31 -2.18
N THR A 34 -16.64 22.97 -0.98
CA THR A 34 -15.79 22.51 0.11
C THR A 34 -16.08 21.02 0.30
N GLY A 35 -15.05 20.18 0.24
CA GLY A 35 -15.18 18.81 0.71
C GLY A 35 -15.61 18.78 2.18
N GLY A 36 -16.00 17.61 2.66
CA GLY A 36 -16.52 17.48 4.01
C GLY A 36 -16.03 16.22 4.71
N TYR A 37 -16.40 16.12 5.97
CA TYR A 37 -16.14 14.94 6.77
C TYR A 37 -17.40 14.57 7.55
N VAL A 38 -17.55 13.27 7.78
CA VAL A 38 -18.63 12.71 8.58
C VAL A 38 -18.02 11.91 9.72
N ALA A 39 -18.41 12.24 10.95
CA ALA A 39 -18.06 11.47 12.15
C ALA A 39 -19.36 10.94 12.78
N ASN A 40 -19.76 9.73 12.42
CA ASN A 40 -20.94 9.07 12.97
C ASN A 40 -20.51 8.25 14.20
N GLY A 41 -20.55 8.86 15.40
CA GLY A 41 -20.16 8.21 16.66
C GLY A 41 -19.57 9.20 17.67
N GLN A 42 -18.77 8.71 18.63
CA GLN A 42 -17.87 9.60 19.39
C GLN A 42 -16.99 10.34 18.37
N ASN A 43 -17.11 11.67 18.29
CA ASN A 43 -16.36 12.54 17.38
C ASN A 43 -14.84 12.47 17.66
N CYS A 44 -14.17 11.38 17.32
CA CYS A 44 -12.75 11.16 17.62
C CYS A 44 -11.88 11.26 16.36
N LEU A 45 -12.07 12.36 15.62
CA LEU A 45 -11.08 12.89 14.66
C LEU A 45 -10.23 13.91 15.42
N SER A 46 -8.93 13.63 15.57
CA SER A 46 -8.01 14.46 16.35
C SER A 46 -6.71 14.73 15.58
N PRO A 47 -6.41 16.00 15.24
CA PRO A 47 -7.21 17.21 15.46
C PRO A 47 -8.49 17.23 14.61
N ALA A 48 -9.37 18.20 14.86
CA ALA A 48 -10.54 18.42 14.00
C ALA A 48 -10.10 18.65 12.54
N PRO A 49 -10.78 18.03 11.55
CA PRO A 49 -10.39 18.21 10.15
C PRO A 49 -10.48 19.66 9.69
N ILE A 50 -9.50 20.10 8.89
CA ILE A 50 -9.45 21.44 8.32
C ILE A 50 -9.51 21.40 6.79
N GLY A 51 -10.00 22.49 6.20
CA GLY A 51 -9.88 22.67 4.75
C GLY A 51 -8.44 22.96 4.35
N VAL A 52 -7.93 22.25 3.36
CA VAL A 52 -6.56 22.44 2.82
C VAL A 52 -6.59 22.54 1.30
N ILE A 53 -5.52 23.10 0.74
CA ILE A 53 -5.17 22.86 -0.68
C ILE A 53 -4.42 21.52 -0.68
N PRO A 54 -4.99 20.46 -1.26
CA PRO A 54 -4.33 19.18 -1.24
C PRO A 54 -3.02 19.23 -2.03
N PRO A 55 -1.96 18.57 -1.57
CA PRO A 55 -0.72 18.46 -2.33
C PRO A 55 -0.99 17.70 -3.63
N GLU A 56 -0.29 17.99 -4.72
CA GLU A 56 -0.35 17.18 -5.96
C GLU A 56 0.16 15.75 -5.73
N ASP A 57 -0.17 14.82 -6.63
CA ASP A 57 0.29 13.43 -6.55
C ASP A 57 1.82 13.39 -6.73
N PRO A 58 2.59 13.05 -5.67
CA PRO A 58 4.04 13.07 -5.75
C PRO A 58 4.58 12.03 -6.75
N TYR A 59 3.81 11.00 -7.10
CA TYR A 59 4.23 9.91 -7.99
C TYR A 59 3.50 9.91 -9.35
N ALA A 60 2.65 10.91 -9.64
CA ALA A 60 1.91 10.98 -10.91
C ALA A 60 2.82 11.11 -12.15
N SER A 61 4.04 11.62 -12.01
CA SER A 61 5.02 11.73 -13.09
C SER A 61 6.01 10.57 -13.15
N LEU A 62 6.01 9.68 -12.15
CA LEU A 62 6.87 8.49 -12.15
C LEU A 62 6.57 7.66 -13.41
N THR A 63 7.56 7.02 -14.02
CA THR A 63 7.30 6.15 -15.16
C THR A 63 6.92 4.76 -14.67
N GLU A 64 5.91 4.14 -15.25
CA GLU A 64 5.55 2.75 -14.96
C GLU A 64 6.58 1.78 -15.59
N PRO A 65 7.05 0.75 -14.86
CA PRO A 65 7.88 -0.28 -15.45
C PRO A 65 7.17 -0.97 -16.62
N ASN A 66 7.83 -1.06 -17.77
CA ASN A 66 7.33 -1.85 -18.88
C ASN A 66 7.75 -3.33 -18.73
N PRO A 67 6.81 -4.28 -18.58
CA PRO A 67 7.15 -5.69 -18.34
C PRO A 67 8.04 -6.33 -19.42
N SER A 68 8.05 -5.81 -20.66
CA SER A 68 8.92 -6.32 -21.73
C SER A 68 10.41 -6.08 -21.50
N ASP A 69 10.75 -5.12 -20.65
CA ASP A 69 12.13 -4.67 -20.46
C ASP A 69 12.85 -5.48 -19.37
N TYR A 70 12.14 -6.39 -18.70
CA TYR A 70 12.62 -7.17 -17.57
C TYR A 70 12.59 -8.67 -17.83
N THR A 71 13.52 -9.39 -17.22
CA THR A 71 13.58 -10.86 -17.30
C THR A 71 12.26 -11.46 -16.85
N LYS A 72 11.63 -12.24 -17.74
CA LYS A 72 10.40 -12.95 -17.41
C LYS A 72 10.72 -14.17 -16.57
N GLN A 73 10.35 -14.13 -15.29
CA GLN A 73 10.55 -15.20 -14.32
C GLN A 73 9.50 -16.31 -14.44
N ALA A 74 8.27 -15.97 -14.85
CA ALA A 74 7.19 -16.93 -15.04
C ALA A 74 6.30 -16.55 -16.23
N ASN A 75 5.73 -17.54 -16.93
CA ASN A 75 4.72 -17.33 -17.98
C ASN A 75 3.27 -17.53 -17.48
N ASN A 76 3.11 -18.22 -16.35
CA ASN A 76 1.86 -18.55 -15.69
C ASN A 76 1.99 -18.20 -14.21
N ARG A 77 0.87 -18.19 -13.49
CA ARG A 77 0.83 -17.95 -12.04
C ARG A 77 1.87 -18.79 -11.28
N THR A 78 2.70 -18.11 -10.50
CA THR A 78 3.58 -18.74 -9.50
C THR A 78 2.76 -19.08 -8.26
N ASN A 79 2.67 -20.36 -7.90
CA ASN A 79 1.95 -20.83 -6.72
C ASN A 79 2.95 -21.38 -5.70
N ILE A 80 2.90 -20.89 -4.47
CA ILE A 80 3.75 -21.33 -3.36
C ILE A 80 2.85 -21.75 -2.20
N GLY A 81 3.09 -22.94 -1.65
CA GLY A 81 2.27 -23.60 -0.64
C GLY A 81 3.01 -23.91 0.66
N GLY A 82 2.29 -24.52 1.60
CA GLY A 82 2.84 -24.89 2.89
C GLY A 82 4.00 -25.89 2.77
N GLY A 83 5.11 -25.59 3.45
CA GLY A 83 6.32 -26.43 3.45
C GLY A 83 7.33 -26.10 2.35
N ASP A 84 6.97 -25.24 1.39
CA ASP A 84 7.90 -24.75 0.38
C ASP A 84 8.90 -23.75 1.00
N VAL A 85 10.15 -23.80 0.55
CA VAL A 85 11.18 -22.79 0.84
C VAL A 85 11.66 -22.26 -0.50
N VAL A 86 11.35 -21.00 -0.81
CA VAL A 86 11.51 -20.43 -2.15
C VAL A 86 12.18 -19.07 -2.09
N THR A 87 13.22 -18.88 -2.90
CA THR A 87 13.77 -17.55 -3.16
C THR A 87 13.34 -17.06 -4.54
N LEU A 88 12.56 -15.99 -4.58
CA LEU A 88 12.12 -15.32 -5.80
C LEU A 88 13.15 -14.29 -6.24
N GLN A 89 13.46 -14.24 -7.54
CA GLN A 89 14.40 -13.29 -8.12
C GLN A 89 13.66 -12.11 -8.77
N PRO A 90 14.23 -10.89 -8.79
CA PRO A 90 13.63 -9.74 -9.46
C PRO A 90 13.32 -10.02 -10.93
N GLY A 91 12.24 -9.43 -11.43
CA GLY A 91 11.77 -9.61 -12.81
C GLY A 91 10.26 -9.69 -12.94
N TYR A 92 9.81 -10.12 -14.12
CA TYR A 92 8.40 -10.17 -14.47
C TYR A 92 7.77 -11.54 -14.22
N TYR A 93 6.80 -11.59 -13.30
CA TYR A 93 5.96 -12.73 -12.98
C TYR A 93 4.61 -12.62 -13.70
N LYS A 94 4.60 -13.09 -14.95
CA LYS A 94 3.38 -13.11 -15.75
C LYS A 94 2.36 -14.06 -15.15
N GLY A 95 1.13 -13.58 -14.98
CA GLY A 95 0.05 -14.32 -14.31
C GLY A 95 0.06 -14.24 -12.78
N GLY A 96 0.99 -13.47 -12.20
CA GLY A 96 0.99 -13.10 -10.78
C GLY A 96 1.59 -14.13 -9.84
N ILE A 97 1.65 -13.77 -8.56
CA ILE A 97 2.21 -14.56 -7.47
C ILE A 97 1.10 -14.90 -6.47
N LYS A 98 0.98 -16.17 -6.10
CA LYS A 98 0.06 -16.64 -5.06
C LYS A 98 0.83 -17.43 -4.00
N ILE A 99 0.78 -16.96 -2.75
CA ILE A 99 1.44 -17.57 -1.60
C ILE A 99 0.37 -17.95 -0.58
N THR A 100 0.18 -19.24 -0.35
CA THR A 100 -0.79 -19.74 0.65
C THR A 100 -0.12 -20.32 1.90
N GLY A 101 1.22 -20.38 1.92
CA GLY A 101 2.05 -20.94 2.98
C GLY A 101 3.52 -20.98 2.54
N GLY A 102 4.39 -21.53 3.39
CA GLY A 102 5.82 -21.70 3.09
C GLY A 102 6.70 -20.59 3.68
N ASP A 103 7.97 -20.60 3.31
CA ASP A 103 8.99 -19.59 3.59
C ASP A 103 9.48 -19.02 2.25
N VAL A 104 9.12 -17.76 1.99
CA VAL A 104 9.34 -17.10 0.71
C VAL A 104 10.21 -15.88 0.91
N THR A 105 11.39 -15.90 0.30
CA THR A 105 12.33 -14.76 0.28
C THR A 105 12.32 -14.09 -1.08
N PHE A 106 12.08 -12.78 -1.11
CA PHE A 106 12.30 -11.92 -2.26
C PHE A 106 13.73 -11.37 -2.18
N SER A 107 14.56 -11.68 -3.16
CA SER A 107 15.87 -11.02 -3.31
C SER A 107 15.69 -9.52 -3.63
N PRO A 108 16.62 -8.64 -3.21
CA PRO A 108 16.47 -7.20 -3.43
C PRO A 108 16.28 -6.86 -4.92
N GLY A 109 15.34 -5.96 -5.22
CA GLY A 109 15.10 -5.48 -6.59
C GLY A 109 13.62 -5.27 -6.97
N LEU A 110 13.39 -5.05 -8.26
CA LEU A 110 12.07 -4.77 -8.82
C LEU A 110 11.35 -6.04 -9.27
N TYR A 111 10.15 -6.23 -8.74
CA TYR A 111 9.21 -7.30 -9.09
C TYR A 111 8.04 -6.70 -9.85
N ILE A 112 7.87 -7.13 -11.09
CA ILE A 112 6.70 -6.79 -11.91
C ILE A 112 5.75 -7.97 -11.83
N VAL A 113 4.52 -7.77 -11.35
CA VAL A 113 3.57 -8.85 -11.09
C VAL A 113 2.22 -8.55 -11.73
N ASP A 114 1.59 -9.57 -12.31
CA ASP A 114 0.17 -9.49 -12.72
C ASP A 114 -0.74 -9.91 -11.54
N GLY A 115 -0.61 -9.18 -10.43
CA GLY A 115 -1.30 -9.45 -9.18
C GLY A 115 -0.52 -10.29 -8.17
N MET A 116 -0.84 -10.10 -6.89
CA MET A 116 -0.21 -10.79 -5.77
C MET A 116 -1.24 -11.12 -4.69
N ASP A 117 -1.37 -12.40 -4.33
CA ASP A 117 -2.32 -12.90 -3.33
C ASP A 117 -1.58 -13.73 -2.27
N VAL A 118 -1.36 -13.14 -1.11
CA VAL A 118 -0.68 -13.75 0.04
C VAL A 118 -1.71 -14.02 1.14
N SER A 119 -1.91 -15.29 1.47
CA SER A 119 -2.87 -15.71 2.49
C SER A 119 -2.30 -16.53 3.64
N GLY A 120 -0.98 -16.76 3.64
CA GLY A 120 -0.29 -17.47 4.71
C GLY A 120 1.20 -17.65 4.42
N GLY A 121 1.95 -18.11 5.42
CA GLY A 121 3.40 -18.32 5.33
C GLY A 121 4.21 -17.13 5.80
N TYR A 122 5.53 -17.31 5.71
CA TYR A 122 6.57 -16.33 5.99
C TYR A 122 7.01 -15.71 4.67
N VAL A 123 6.94 -14.39 4.57
CA VAL A 123 7.28 -13.64 3.36
C VAL A 123 8.28 -12.56 3.75
N HIS A 124 9.51 -12.71 3.30
CA HIS A 124 10.61 -11.80 3.63
C HIS A 124 11.14 -11.14 2.36
N GLY A 125 11.51 -9.87 2.44
CA GLY A 125 12.10 -9.14 1.33
C GLY A 125 12.69 -7.83 1.80
N ASP A 126 14.01 -7.71 1.68
CA ASP A 126 14.72 -6.49 2.04
C ASP A 126 15.14 -5.74 0.78
N GLY A 127 14.74 -4.47 0.65
CA GLY A 127 15.11 -3.66 -0.51
C GLY A 127 14.37 -4.02 -1.79
N VAL A 128 13.06 -4.25 -1.70
CA VAL A 128 12.22 -4.67 -2.83
C VAL A 128 11.27 -3.55 -3.28
N THR A 129 10.92 -3.55 -4.56
CA THR A 129 9.78 -2.81 -5.09
C THR A 129 8.88 -3.79 -5.80
N ILE A 130 7.59 -3.82 -5.47
CA ILE A 130 6.60 -4.67 -6.13
C ILE A 130 5.64 -3.77 -6.93
N TYR A 131 5.82 -3.80 -8.24
CA TYR A 131 4.95 -3.14 -9.21
C TYR A 131 3.86 -4.10 -9.70
N ASN A 132 2.60 -3.78 -9.42
CA ASN A 132 1.45 -4.53 -9.92
C ASN A 132 0.92 -3.90 -11.21
N THR A 133 0.93 -4.68 -12.29
CA THR A 133 0.40 -4.26 -13.60
C THR A 133 -1.12 -4.18 -13.64
N GLY A 134 -1.81 -4.82 -12.69
CA GLY A 134 -3.27 -4.95 -12.67
C GLY A 134 -3.83 -5.99 -13.66
N GLY A 135 -3.00 -6.65 -14.46
CA GLY A 135 -3.42 -7.52 -15.57
C GLY A 135 -3.68 -9.00 -15.26
N GLY A 136 -3.96 -9.38 -14.00
CA GLY A 136 -4.01 -10.80 -13.61
C GLY A 136 -4.93 -11.16 -12.44
N LEU A 137 -4.39 -11.80 -11.40
CA LEU A 137 -5.17 -12.55 -10.38
C LEU A 137 -6.11 -11.71 -9.53
N LYS A 138 -5.51 -10.70 -8.89
CA LYS A 138 -6.08 -9.77 -7.92
C LYS A 138 -5.17 -8.55 -7.87
N ASN A 139 -5.62 -7.51 -7.20
CA ASN A 139 -4.70 -6.49 -6.71
C ASN A 139 -3.69 -7.07 -5.69
N ILE A 140 -2.76 -6.26 -5.18
CA ILE A 140 -1.87 -6.67 -4.10
C ILE A 140 -2.72 -6.93 -2.84
N THR A 141 -2.74 -8.18 -2.42
CA THR A 141 -3.54 -8.68 -1.30
C THR A 141 -2.65 -9.45 -0.32
N PHE A 142 -2.64 -9.00 0.93
CA PHE A 142 -2.13 -9.72 2.09
C PHE A 142 -3.31 -9.92 3.03
N ASN A 143 -3.75 -11.17 3.21
CA ASN A 143 -4.92 -11.46 4.05
C ASN A 143 -4.91 -12.88 4.60
N GLY A 144 -4.90 -13.00 5.92
CA GLY A 144 -4.91 -14.28 6.62
C GLY A 144 -3.79 -14.32 7.66
N ASN A 145 -3.35 -15.51 8.05
CA ASN A 145 -2.25 -15.68 9.02
C ASN A 145 -0.91 -15.64 8.28
N THR A 146 -0.56 -14.47 7.74
CA THR A 146 0.74 -14.22 7.12
C THR A 146 1.68 -13.48 8.08
N HIS A 147 2.95 -13.86 8.03
CA HIS A 147 4.05 -13.12 8.64
C HIS A 147 4.85 -12.49 7.49
N SER A 148 4.63 -11.21 7.21
CA SER A 148 5.26 -10.51 6.08
C SER A 148 6.20 -9.42 6.58
N GLU A 149 7.48 -9.53 6.24
CA GLU A 149 8.52 -8.53 6.51
C GLU A 149 9.06 -8.02 5.17
N LEU A 150 8.52 -6.90 4.69
CA LEU A 150 8.88 -6.32 3.40
C LEU A 150 9.34 -4.87 3.57
N THR A 151 10.52 -4.55 3.04
CA THR A 151 11.07 -3.20 3.06
C THR A 151 11.35 -2.71 1.65
N ALA A 152 11.08 -1.42 1.41
CA ALA A 152 11.38 -0.79 0.14
C ALA A 152 12.88 -0.72 -0.14
N THR A 153 13.23 -0.68 -1.43
CA THR A 153 14.59 -0.31 -1.85
C THR A 153 14.95 1.09 -1.32
N ASN A 154 16.17 1.24 -0.79
CA ASN A 154 16.78 2.52 -0.44
C ASN A 154 17.89 2.91 -1.43
N ASP A 155 17.91 2.29 -2.61
CA ASP A 155 18.82 2.65 -3.68
C ASP A 155 18.39 3.97 -4.32
N ALA A 156 19.07 5.06 -3.96
CA ALA A 156 18.83 6.40 -4.49
C ALA A 156 19.03 6.51 -6.01
N SER A 157 19.69 5.54 -6.66
CA SER A 157 19.81 5.47 -8.13
C SER A 157 18.59 4.83 -8.80
N SER A 158 17.76 4.12 -8.05
CA SER A 158 16.50 3.57 -8.53
C SER A 158 15.45 4.68 -8.66
N PRO A 159 14.73 4.79 -9.80
CA PRO A 159 13.60 5.70 -9.89
C PRO A 159 12.45 5.30 -8.95
N TYR A 160 12.46 4.07 -8.43
CA TYR A 160 11.48 3.54 -7.48
C TYR A 160 11.98 3.55 -6.04
N ASN A 161 13.01 4.36 -5.74
CA ASN A 161 13.54 4.51 -4.39
C ASN A 161 12.41 4.78 -3.39
N ASN A 162 12.46 4.07 -2.26
CA ASN A 162 11.49 4.13 -1.17
C ASN A 162 10.09 3.60 -1.50
N ILE A 163 9.84 3.06 -2.70
CA ILE A 163 8.54 2.51 -3.07
C ILE A 163 8.52 1.00 -2.83
N LEU A 164 7.68 0.56 -1.89
CA LEU A 164 7.44 -0.85 -1.61
C LEU A 164 6.37 -1.42 -2.56
N PHE A 165 5.21 -0.77 -2.64
CA PHE A 165 4.12 -1.17 -3.51
C PHE A 165 3.79 -0.06 -4.50
N PHE A 166 3.73 -0.41 -5.78
CA PHE A 166 3.32 0.48 -6.85
C PHE A 166 2.25 -0.22 -7.70
N ASN A 167 1.02 0.25 -7.64
CA ASN A 167 -0.04 -0.20 -8.53
C ASN A 167 -0.08 0.63 -9.81
N SER A 168 -0.30 0.00 -10.95
CA SER A 168 -0.49 0.70 -12.22
C SER A 168 -1.66 1.68 -12.13
N ARG A 169 -1.44 2.91 -12.59
CA ARG A 169 -2.46 3.94 -12.84
C ARG A 169 -3.49 3.52 -13.87
N ASN A 170 -3.20 2.48 -14.66
CA ASN A 170 -4.11 1.92 -15.65
C ASN A 170 -4.56 0.50 -15.29
N ALA A 171 -4.38 0.10 -14.03
CA ALA A 171 -4.78 -1.22 -13.58
C ALA A 171 -6.26 -1.47 -13.88
N SER A 172 -6.51 -2.51 -14.67
CA SER A 172 -7.84 -3.08 -14.89
C SER A 172 -7.93 -4.40 -14.14
N CYS A 173 -7.78 -4.35 -12.82
CA CYS A 173 -8.03 -5.53 -11.99
C CYS A 173 -9.51 -5.97 -12.15
N GLY A 174 -9.77 -7.28 -12.06
CA GLY A 174 -11.14 -7.81 -12.11
C GLY A 174 -12.02 -7.22 -11.01
N ASN A 175 -13.35 -7.28 -11.17
CA ASN A 175 -14.30 -6.72 -10.21
C ASN A 175 -14.51 -7.68 -9.00
N PRO A 176 -14.24 -7.27 -7.74
CA PRO A 176 -13.77 -5.95 -7.30
C PRO A 176 -12.25 -5.79 -7.36
N CYS A 177 -11.81 -4.56 -7.66
CA CYS A 177 -10.42 -4.16 -7.91
C CYS A 177 -9.62 -3.90 -6.63
N ASP A 178 -10.14 -4.35 -5.48
CA ASP A 178 -9.72 -3.88 -4.18
C ASP A 178 -8.33 -4.42 -3.81
N GLY A 179 -7.51 -3.53 -3.26
CA GLY A 179 -6.27 -3.89 -2.57
C GLY A 179 -6.59 -4.19 -1.12
N LYS A 180 -5.85 -5.12 -0.52
CA LYS A 180 -6.00 -5.39 0.91
C LYS A 180 -4.67 -5.67 1.56
N ILE A 181 -4.37 -4.94 2.63
CA ILE A 181 -3.23 -5.19 3.50
C ILE A 181 -3.78 -5.47 4.89
N ASN A 182 -3.83 -6.75 5.23
CA ASN A 182 -4.30 -7.29 6.49
C ASN A 182 -3.24 -8.28 7.00
N GLY A 183 -2.20 -7.71 7.60
CA GLY A 183 -1.10 -8.45 8.20
C GLY A 183 -1.47 -9.01 9.57
N THR A 184 -0.52 -9.67 10.20
CA THR A 184 -0.59 -10.02 11.63
C THR A 184 0.22 -9.02 12.45
N SER A 185 0.16 -9.13 13.79
CA SER A 185 1.04 -8.41 14.72
C SER A 185 2.53 -8.57 14.46
N GLN A 186 2.91 -9.54 13.63
CA GLN A 186 4.30 -9.82 13.28
C GLN A 186 4.66 -9.37 11.85
N SER A 187 3.77 -8.63 11.18
CA SER A 187 4.02 -8.16 9.81
C SER A 187 4.50 -6.72 9.82
N THR A 188 5.59 -6.46 9.11
CA THR A 188 6.19 -5.14 8.91
C THR A 188 6.22 -4.83 7.42
N PHE A 189 5.64 -3.68 7.06
CA PHE A 189 5.73 -3.13 5.72
C PHE A 189 6.36 -1.74 5.80
N GLU A 190 7.55 -1.58 5.24
CA GLU A 190 8.32 -0.33 5.28
C GLU A 190 8.48 0.25 3.87
N GLY A 191 8.04 1.49 3.67
CA GLY A 191 8.15 2.22 2.42
C GLY A 191 6.81 2.75 1.90
N VAL A 192 6.84 3.35 0.71
CA VAL A 192 5.68 3.96 0.06
C VAL A 192 4.76 2.88 -0.50
N MET A 193 3.47 3.02 -0.22
CA MET A 193 2.38 2.22 -0.77
C MET A 193 1.54 3.10 -1.70
N TYR A 194 1.74 2.98 -3.01
CA TYR A 194 1.09 3.80 -4.03
C TYR A 194 0.08 2.98 -4.84
N PHE A 195 -1.20 3.30 -4.68
CA PHE A 195 -2.39 2.58 -5.14
C PHE A 195 -3.41 3.54 -5.80
N PRO A 196 -3.01 4.33 -6.83
CA PRO A 196 -3.73 5.54 -7.25
C PRO A 196 -5.15 5.34 -7.80
N THR A 197 -5.54 4.10 -8.12
CA THR A 197 -6.85 3.76 -8.72
C THR A 197 -7.58 2.68 -7.93
N VAL A 198 -7.16 2.41 -6.70
CA VAL A 198 -7.52 1.22 -5.94
C VAL A 198 -8.10 1.63 -4.59
N GLU A 199 -9.26 1.07 -4.24
CA GLU A 199 -9.72 1.06 -2.85
C GLU A 199 -8.83 0.10 -2.05
N LEU A 200 -8.08 0.64 -1.09
CA LEU A 200 -7.17 -0.08 -0.23
C LEU A 200 -7.81 -0.33 1.14
N ASP A 201 -8.09 -1.59 1.41
CA ASP A 201 -8.43 -2.08 2.73
C ASP A 201 -7.17 -2.25 3.58
N TYR A 202 -6.92 -1.34 4.51
CA TYR A 202 -5.84 -1.48 5.48
C TYR A 202 -6.43 -1.91 6.83
N ALA A 203 -6.24 -3.18 7.18
CA ALA A 203 -6.64 -3.72 8.47
C ALA A 203 -5.37 -3.91 9.32
N GLY A 204 -5.36 -3.32 10.51
CA GLY A 204 -4.25 -3.46 11.45
C GLY A 204 -4.67 -4.03 12.80
N THR A 205 -3.73 -4.71 13.44
CA THR A 205 -3.76 -5.05 14.87
C THR A 205 -2.84 -4.11 15.65
N GLU A 206 -2.99 -4.01 16.97
CA GLU A 206 -2.25 -3.04 17.81
C GLU A 206 -0.72 -3.11 17.69
N ASP A 207 -0.17 -4.26 17.28
CA ASP A 207 1.27 -4.47 17.09
C ASP A 207 1.72 -4.43 15.60
N GLN A 208 0.79 -4.21 14.67
CA GLN A 208 1.13 -4.09 13.24
C GLN A 208 1.45 -2.63 12.93
N SER A 209 2.74 -2.34 12.72
CA SER A 209 3.19 -1.03 12.25
C SER A 209 3.49 -1.07 10.75
N ALA A 210 2.73 -0.31 9.96
CA ALA A 210 3.20 0.10 8.64
C ALA A 210 4.04 1.37 8.79
N PHE A 211 5.26 1.34 8.29
CA PHE A 211 6.15 2.49 8.25
C PHE A 211 6.11 3.05 6.84
N ALA A 212 5.04 3.80 6.56
CA ALA A 212 4.65 4.02 5.18
C ALA A 212 4.05 5.39 4.93
N GLN A 213 4.34 5.91 3.74
CA GLN A 213 3.45 6.85 3.08
C GLN A 213 2.45 6.04 2.25
N ILE A 214 1.16 6.16 2.57
CA ILE A 214 0.10 5.45 1.85
C ILE A 214 -0.63 6.47 0.97
N ILE A 215 -0.71 6.19 -0.32
CA ILE A 215 -1.42 7.02 -1.29
C ILE A 215 -2.29 6.07 -2.10
N ALA A 216 -3.61 6.18 -2.00
CA ALA A 216 -4.54 5.35 -2.77
C ALA A 216 -5.73 6.18 -3.26
N ASP A 217 -6.59 5.62 -4.12
CA ASP A 217 -7.86 6.27 -4.47
C ASP A 217 -8.73 6.45 -3.22
N THR A 218 -9.04 5.31 -2.60
CA THR A 218 -9.77 5.24 -1.34
C THR A 218 -8.99 4.39 -0.36
N ILE A 219 -8.96 4.77 0.92
CA ILE A 219 -8.32 3.97 1.98
C ILE A 219 -9.35 3.72 3.06
N ARG A 220 -9.63 2.44 3.31
CA ARG A 220 -10.50 2.01 4.39
C ARG A 220 -9.66 1.38 5.50
N PHE A 221 -9.55 2.12 6.61
CA PHE A 221 -8.95 1.59 7.83
C PHE A 221 -9.98 0.75 8.59
N THR A 222 -9.59 -0.46 8.99
CA THR A 222 -10.40 -1.33 9.85
C THR A 222 -9.56 -1.89 11.00
N GLY A 223 -10.20 -2.16 12.14
CA GLY A 223 -9.48 -2.59 13.35
C GLY A 223 -8.65 -1.48 14.00
N ASN A 224 -7.61 -1.87 14.73
CA ASN A 224 -6.68 -0.97 15.42
C ASN A 224 -5.46 -0.73 14.53
N ALA A 225 -5.68 -0.07 13.39
CA ALA A 225 -4.63 0.22 12.43
C ALA A 225 -3.73 1.37 12.89
N VAL A 226 -2.42 1.12 12.91
CA VAL A 226 -1.39 2.14 13.18
C VAL A 226 -0.50 2.29 11.93
N VAL A 227 -0.23 3.55 11.56
CA VAL A 227 0.72 3.92 10.50
C VAL A 227 1.73 4.89 11.11
N GLU A 228 2.99 4.48 11.09
CA GLU A 228 4.10 5.16 11.76
C GLU A 228 5.14 5.66 10.74
N GLN A 229 6.13 6.41 11.21
CA GLN A 229 7.10 7.10 10.34
C GLN A 229 8.26 6.24 9.92
N ASP A 230 8.89 5.54 10.85
CA ASP A 230 10.08 4.77 10.55
C ASP A 230 10.19 3.59 11.51
N TRP A 231 10.48 2.41 10.96
CA TRP A 231 10.75 1.20 11.76
C TRP A 231 12.11 1.35 12.44
N ASP A 232 13.06 1.94 11.72
CA ASP A 232 14.45 2.03 12.13
C ASP A 232 14.99 3.41 11.72
N ALA A 233 14.95 4.35 12.68
CA ALA A 233 15.22 5.76 12.45
C ALA A 233 16.48 5.98 11.60
N GLY A 234 16.29 6.38 10.34
CA GLY A 234 17.39 6.66 9.41
C GLY A 234 17.68 5.58 8.38
N SER A 235 16.81 4.58 8.21
CA SER A 235 16.87 3.60 7.10
C SER A 235 16.86 4.29 5.72
N GLY A 236 16.27 5.49 5.67
CA GLY A 236 16.07 6.29 4.46
C GLY A 236 14.96 5.77 3.56
N ARG A 237 14.28 4.68 3.96
CA ARG A 237 13.28 3.95 3.19
C ARG A 237 11.89 4.56 3.24
N THR A 238 11.63 5.40 4.23
CA THR A 238 10.39 6.15 4.34
C THR A 238 10.62 7.64 4.08
N PRO A 239 9.65 8.34 3.48
CA PRO A 239 9.69 9.80 3.44
C PRO A 239 9.76 10.36 4.87
N THR A 240 10.44 11.48 5.05
CA THR A 240 10.61 12.17 6.35
C THR A 240 9.29 12.63 6.97
N VAL A 241 8.15 12.47 6.27
CA VAL A 241 6.81 12.75 6.76
C VAL A 241 5.90 11.57 6.41
N THR A 242 5.35 10.90 7.42
CA THR A 242 4.28 9.91 7.24
C THR A 242 3.02 10.61 6.78
N ARG A 243 2.47 10.15 5.65
CA ARG A 243 1.25 10.70 5.12
C ARG A 243 0.36 9.62 4.54
N VAL A 244 -0.91 9.71 4.86
CA VAL A 244 -2.00 9.01 4.19
C VAL A 244 -2.64 10.03 3.24
N SER A 245 -2.69 9.72 1.94
CA SER A 245 -3.34 10.57 0.94
C SER A 245 -4.34 9.80 0.09
N PHE A 246 -5.39 10.50 -0.32
CA PHE A 246 -6.41 9.99 -1.24
C PHE A 246 -6.22 10.64 -2.62
N THR A 247 -6.32 9.87 -3.69
CA THR A 247 -6.25 10.32 -5.09
C THR A 247 -7.64 10.29 -5.72
N GLU A 248 -7.90 11.14 -6.71
CA GLU A 248 -9.13 11.14 -7.53
C GLU A 248 -8.75 11.04 -9.00
#